data_AF-A0A3P1SD66-F1
#
_entry.id   AF-A0A3P1SD66-F1
#
_cell.length_a   1.000
_cell.length_b   1.000
_cell.length_c   1.000
_cell.angle_alpha   90.00
_cell.angle_beta   90.00
_cell.angle_gamma   90.00
#
_symmetry.space_group_name_H-M   'P 1'
#
loop_
_entity.id
_entity.type
_entity.pdbx_description
1 polymer ?
#
loop_
_entity_poly.entity_id
_entity_poly.type
_entity_poly.pdbx_seq_one_letter_code
_entity_poly.pdbx_strand_id
1 'polypeptide(L)'
;MKCIHCNCDLKRKISHQFEHFRVGQIECPKCNNKQKRYLSFSDLLLYTTINSLMSTLGFVFIIYLYHSYPMNLGLIVSIVLLFIIMYFVFKYSSYYIYEKAPFKQSIKHVVFHEDATEISKRLKFQLILFMMVSVSIGVNPDLLLIFFFLIFGFIVIYAFTIGHQLKKEYQESKDKHEA
;
A
#
# COMPACT_ATOMS: atom_id res chain seq x y z
N MET A 1 9.70 -10.47 -11.14
CA MET A 1 10.36 -9.29 -11.74
C MET A 1 11.87 -9.41 -11.65
N LYS A 2 12.56 -9.40 -12.79
CA LYS A 2 14.02 -9.39 -12.87
C LYS A 2 14.47 -8.10 -13.57
N CYS A 3 15.69 -7.64 -13.29
CA CYS A 3 16.27 -6.50 -13.99
C CYS A 3 16.39 -6.81 -15.49
N ILE A 4 15.95 -5.88 -16.34
CA ILE A 4 15.99 -6.03 -17.81
C ILE A 4 17.41 -6.30 -18.32
N HIS A 5 18.44 -5.74 -17.67
CA HIS A 5 19.82 -5.81 -18.15
C HIS A 5 20.64 -6.94 -17.52
N CYS A 6 20.49 -7.20 -16.22
CA CYS A 6 21.36 -8.17 -15.52
C CYS A 6 20.60 -9.38 -14.94
N ASN A 7 19.29 -9.47 -15.20
CA ASN A 7 18.40 -10.54 -14.74
C ASN A 7 18.37 -10.77 -13.21
N CYS A 8 18.92 -9.82 -12.44
CA CYS A 8 18.92 -9.86 -10.97
C CYS A 8 17.50 -9.68 -10.41
N ASP A 9 17.17 -10.32 -9.29
CA ASP A 9 15.87 -10.19 -8.64
C ASP A 9 15.71 -8.79 -8.00
N LEU A 10 14.66 -8.08 -8.40
CA LEU A 10 14.36 -6.74 -7.89
C LEU A 10 13.28 -6.72 -6.81
N LYS A 11 12.67 -7.87 -6.45
CA LYS A 11 11.56 -7.96 -5.49
C LYS A 11 11.83 -7.20 -4.19
N ARG A 12 13.02 -7.37 -3.60
CA ARG A 12 13.40 -6.71 -2.35
C ARG A 12 13.44 -5.19 -2.48
N LYS A 13 13.96 -4.68 -3.59
CA LYS A 13 14.07 -3.23 -3.84
C LYS A 13 12.71 -2.60 -4.14
N ILE A 14 11.85 -3.32 -4.87
CA ILE A 14 10.45 -2.95 -5.10
C ILE A 14 9.73 -2.80 -3.75
N SER A 15 9.73 -3.86 -2.93
CA SER A 15 9.09 -3.85 -1.60
C SER A 15 9.57 -2.66 -0.75
N HIS A 16 10.90 -2.46 -0.71
CA HIS A 16 11.50 -1.36 0.04
C HIS A 16 11.03 0.02 -0.42
N GLN A 17 10.84 0.26 -1.73
CA GLN A 17 10.33 1.56 -2.20
C GLN A 17 8.87 1.79 -1.79
N PHE A 18 8.03 0.76 -1.84
CA PHE A 18 6.64 0.84 -1.36
C PHE A 18 6.57 1.08 0.15
N GLU A 19 7.34 0.33 0.94
CA GLU A 19 7.41 0.48 2.41
C GLU A 19 7.89 1.87 2.83
N HIS A 20 8.76 2.50 2.04
CA HIS A 20 9.25 3.85 2.31
C HIS A 20 8.45 4.95 1.59
N PHE A 21 7.38 4.58 0.86
CA PHE A 21 6.54 5.49 0.10
C PHE A 21 7.34 6.41 -0.84
N ARG A 22 8.30 5.85 -1.57
CA ARG A 22 9.15 6.62 -2.50
C ARG A 22 8.67 6.41 -3.94
N VAL A 23 8.27 7.49 -4.60
CA VAL A 23 8.02 7.50 -6.05
C VAL A 23 9.33 7.46 -6.84
N GLY A 24 9.25 7.07 -8.11
CA GLY A 24 10.40 7.07 -9.02
C GLY A 24 10.61 5.75 -9.76
N GLN A 25 11.64 5.72 -10.60
CA GLN A 25 12.09 4.49 -11.23
C GLN A 25 12.92 3.65 -10.26
N ILE A 26 12.87 2.33 -10.42
CA ILE A 26 13.69 1.41 -9.63
C ILE A 26 15.06 1.31 -10.25
N GLU A 27 16.09 1.60 -9.47
CA GLU A 27 17.47 1.36 -9.84
C GLU A 27 17.91 -0.04 -9.42
N CYS A 28 18.50 -0.79 -10.36
CA CYS A 28 19.02 -2.11 -10.05
C CYS A 28 20.28 -2.00 -9.19
N PRO A 29 20.36 -2.70 -8.03
CA PRO A 29 21.52 -2.58 -7.13
C PRO A 29 22.82 -3.19 -7.70
N LYS A 30 22.73 -4.00 -8.76
CA LYS A 30 23.90 -4.69 -9.34
C LYS A 30 24.48 -3.96 -10.55
N CYS A 31 23.63 -3.39 -11.40
CA CYS A 31 24.06 -2.75 -12.65
C CYS A 31 23.67 -1.27 -12.74
N ASN A 32 23.10 -0.68 -11.68
CA ASN A 32 22.63 0.71 -11.59
C ASN A 32 21.68 1.14 -12.72
N ASN A 33 21.13 0.18 -13.48
CA ASN A 33 20.23 0.49 -14.56
C ASN A 33 18.83 0.80 -14.02
N LYS A 34 18.28 1.94 -14.46
CA LYS A 34 16.92 2.39 -14.13
C LYS A 34 15.91 1.57 -14.91
N GLN A 35 14.95 0.98 -14.21
CA GLN A 35 13.89 0.21 -14.83
C GLN A 35 12.89 1.15 -15.53
N LYS A 36 12.33 0.68 -16.65
CA LYS A 36 11.34 1.45 -17.44
C LYS A 36 10.05 1.77 -16.69
N ARG A 37 9.71 1.02 -15.64
CA ARG A 37 8.47 1.20 -14.88
C ARG A 37 8.68 2.27 -13.80
N TYR A 38 7.90 3.34 -13.87
CA TYR A 38 7.90 4.45 -12.91
C TYR A 38 6.85 4.24 -11.83
N LEU A 39 7.26 4.19 -10.56
CA LEU A 39 6.35 4.10 -9.42
C LEU A 39 5.80 5.50 -9.11
N SER A 40 4.52 5.75 -9.35
CA SER A 40 3.91 7.07 -9.08
C SER A 40 3.10 7.10 -7.81
N PHE A 41 2.60 8.28 -7.45
CA PHE A 41 1.79 8.47 -6.26
C PHE A 41 0.53 7.58 -6.23
N SER A 42 -0.14 7.36 -7.37
CA SER A 42 -1.31 6.48 -7.43
C SER A 42 -1.02 5.03 -7.03
N ASP A 43 0.18 4.50 -7.35
CA ASP A 43 0.59 3.15 -6.93
C ASP A 43 0.79 3.08 -5.41
N LEU A 44 1.43 4.10 -4.86
CA LEU A 44 1.70 4.19 -3.42
C LEU A 44 0.40 4.39 -2.63
N LEU A 45 -0.55 5.16 -3.16
CA LEU A 45 -1.89 5.31 -2.58
C LEU A 45 -2.60 3.95 -2.52
N LEU A 46 -2.65 3.22 -3.64
CA LEU A 46 -3.25 1.89 -3.69
C LEU A 46 -2.61 0.91 -2.69
N TYR A 47 -1.28 0.91 -2.63
CA TYR A 47 -0.54 0.10 -1.66
C TYR A 47 -0.89 0.49 -0.21
N THR A 48 -0.93 1.79 0.08
CA THR A 48 -1.28 2.32 1.40
C THR A 48 -2.70 1.90 1.79
N THR A 49 -3.67 1.99 0.88
CA THR A 49 -5.05 1.56 1.14
C THR A 49 -5.13 0.09 1.50
N ILE A 50 -4.47 -0.79 0.73
CA ILE A 50 -4.47 -2.24 0.99
C ILE A 50 -3.80 -2.53 2.34
N ASN A 51 -2.66 -1.90 2.61
CA ASN A 51 -1.90 -2.09 3.85
C ASN A 51 -2.68 -1.62 5.08
N SER A 52 -3.29 -0.43 5.00
CA SER A 52 -4.14 0.13 6.05
C SER A 52 -5.34 -0.78 6.34
N LEU A 53 -6.09 -1.20 5.31
CA LEU A 53 -7.25 -2.06 5.49
C LEU A 53 -6.87 -3.40 6.14
N MET A 54 -5.82 -4.05 5.63
CA MET A 54 -5.40 -5.34 6.16
C MET A 54 -4.88 -5.23 7.60
N SER A 55 -4.11 -4.18 7.91
CA SER A 55 -3.62 -3.92 9.26
C SER A 55 -4.76 -3.69 10.24
N THR A 56 -5.73 -2.87 9.85
CA THR A 56 -6.87 -2.51 10.67
C THR A 56 -7.83 -3.68 10.90
N LEU A 57 -8.14 -4.46 9.86
CA LEU A 57 -8.93 -5.68 10.00
C LEU A 57 -8.22 -6.72 10.86
N GLY A 58 -6.90 -6.91 10.66
CA GLY A 58 -6.10 -7.81 11.47
C GLY A 58 -6.10 -7.41 12.95
N PHE A 59 -5.95 -6.12 13.23
CA PHE A 59 -5.95 -5.62 14.61
C PHE A 59 -7.30 -5.82 15.32
N VAL A 60 -8.41 -5.50 14.65
CA VAL A 60 -9.76 -5.73 15.23
C VAL A 60 -10.02 -7.22 15.42
N PHE A 61 -9.56 -8.07 14.50
CA PHE A 61 -9.66 -9.52 14.66
C PHE A 61 -8.87 -10.03 15.88
N ILE A 62 -7.66 -9.53 16.11
CA ILE A 62 -6.85 -9.89 17.30
C ILE A 62 -7.61 -9.52 18.59
N ILE A 63 -8.16 -8.32 18.65
CA ILE A 63 -8.92 -7.86 19.82
C ILE A 63 -10.17 -8.71 20.04
N TYR A 64 -10.91 -8.98 18.96
CA TYR A 64 -12.08 -9.85 19.01
C TYR A 64 -11.72 -11.23 19.57
N LEU A 65 -10.61 -11.82 19.11
CA LEU A 65 -10.12 -13.09 19.65
C LEU A 65 -9.80 -12.99 21.14
N TYR A 66 -9.11 -11.92 21.56
CA TYR A 66 -8.73 -11.71 22.96
C TYR A 66 -9.94 -11.54 23.89
N HIS A 67 -11.01 -10.88 23.43
CA HIS A 67 -12.22 -10.68 24.22
C HIS A 67 -13.12 -11.92 24.24
N SER A 68 -13.19 -12.65 23.12
CA SER A 68 -14.12 -13.77 22.96
C SER A 68 -13.61 -15.09 23.55
N TYR A 69 -12.28 -15.24 23.71
CA TYR A 69 -11.65 -16.48 24.13
C TYR A 69 -10.59 -16.24 25.21
N PRO A 70 -10.48 -17.13 26.22
CA PRO A 70 -9.41 -17.06 27.20
C PRO A 70 -8.05 -17.30 26.52
N MET A 71 -7.01 -16.64 27.05
CA MET A 71 -5.65 -16.79 26.54
C MET A 71 -5.17 -18.24 26.65
N ASN A 72 -4.99 -18.88 25.51
CA ASN A 72 -4.47 -20.24 25.39
C ASN A 72 -3.46 -20.33 24.23
N LEU A 73 -2.75 -21.46 24.16
CA LEU A 73 -1.72 -21.68 23.12
C LEU A 73 -2.31 -21.56 21.69
N GLY A 74 -3.53 -22.04 21.48
CA GLY A 74 -4.21 -22.00 20.18
C GLY A 74 -4.46 -20.58 19.67
N LEU A 75 -4.87 -19.67 20.56
CA LEU A 75 -5.06 -18.26 20.24
C LEU A 75 -3.74 -17.58 19.88
N ILE A 76 -2.66 -17.86 20.64
CA ILE A 76 -1.32 -17.34 20.35
C ILE A 76 -0.85 -17.79 18.96
N VAL A 77 -0.99 -19.08 18.64
CA VAL A 77 -0.66 -19.63 17.31
C VAL A 77 -1.48 -18.96 16.22
N SER A 78 -2.77 -18.69 16.46
CA SER A 78 -3.66 -18.02 15.50
C SER A 78 -3.22 -16.58 15.21
N ILE A 79 -2.82 -15.83 16.24
CA ILE A 79 -2.27 -14.47 16.09
C ILE A 79 -0.98 -14.51 15.26
N VAL A 80 -0.07 -15.45 15.54
CA VAL A 80 1.19 -15.59 14.79
C VAL A 80 0.90 -15.90 13.31
N LEU A 81 -0.02 -16.83 13.03
CA LEU A 81 -0.43 -17.14 11.66
C LEU A 81 -1.04 -15.92 10.94
N LEU A 82 -1.83 -15.11 11.65
CA LEU A 82 -2.38 -13.87 11.09
C LEU A 82 -1.27 -12.91 10.67
N PHE A 83 -0.25 -12.69 11.51
CA PHE A 83 0.90 -11.84 11.15
C PHE A 83 1.68 -12.39 9.95
N ILE A 84 1.82 -13.71 9.84
CA ILE A 84 2.47 -14.36 8.68
C ILE A 84 1.65 -14.08 7.41
N ILE A 85 0.32 -14.24 7.45
CA ILE A 85 -0.57 -13.96 6.32
C ILE A 85 -0.47 -12.49 5.91
N MET A 86 -0.54 -11.57 6.87
CA MET A 86 -0.41 -10.13 6.62
C MET A 86 0.93 -9.78 5.97
N TYR A 87 2.03 -10.35 6.46
CA TYR A 87 3.36 -10.18 5.86
C TYR A 87 3.38 -10.60 4.39
N PHE A 88 2.82 -11.77 4.07
CA PHE A 88 2.73 -12.24 2.68
C PHE A 88 1.86 -11.32 1.82
N VAL A 89 0.74 -10.82 2.34
CA VAL A 89 -0.11 -9.88 1.62
C VAL A 89 0.60 -8.57 1.32
N PHE A 90 1.36 -7.99 2.26
CA PHE A 90 2.12 -6.76 2.01
C PHE A 90 3.21 -6.96 0.95
N LYS A 91 3.90 -8.10 1.01
CA LYS A 91 4.94 -8.42 0.04
C LYS A 91 4.37 -8.72 -1.35
N TYR A 92 3.22 -9.40 -1.41
CA TYR A 92 2.58 -9.73 -2.67
C TYR A 92 1.89 -8.51 -3.30
N SER A 93 1.26 -7.65 -2.51
CA SER A 93 0.57 -6.45 -3.03
C SER A 93 1.52 -5.47 -3.69
N SER A 94 2.67 -5.16 -3.06
CA SER A 94 3.70 -4.30 -3.65
C SER A 94 4.19 -4.83 -5.00
N TYR A 95 4.42 -6.15 -5.07
CA TYR A 95 4.81 -6.82 -6.30
C TYR A 95 3.72 -6.75 -7.39
N TYR A 96 2.49 -7.09 -7.01
CA TYR A 96 1.33 -7.10 -7.90
C TYR A 96 1.05 -5.72 -8.49
N ILE A 97 1.07 -4.68 -7.68
CA ILE A 97 0.83 -3.28 -8.11
C ILE A 97 1.93 -2.85 -9.09
N TYR A 98 3.19 -3.17 -8.79
CA TYR A 98 4.30 -2.79 -9.65
C TYR A 98 4.24 -3.46 -11.03
N GLU A 99 4.04 -4.78 -11.06
CA GLU A 99 4.10 -5.58 -12.29
C GLU A 99 2.84 -5.41 -13.15
N LYS A 100 1.65 -5.52 -12.56
CA LYS A 100 0.40 -5.43 -13.33
C LYS A 100 -0.04 -4.00 -13.59
N ALA A 101 0.31 -3.04 -12.74
CA ALA A 101 -0.13 -1.64 -12.84
C ALA A 101 -1.65 -1.52 -13.14
N PRO A 102 -2.51 -2.09 -12.27
CA PRO A 102 -3.89 -2.49 -12.60
C PRO A 102 -4.76 -1.36 -13.18
N PHE A 103 -4.51 -0.11 -12.81
CA PHE A 103 -5.31 1.04 -13.25
C PHE A 103 -4.61 1.97 -14.24
N LYS A 104 -3.38 1.63 -14.64
CA LYS A 104 -2.53 2.51 -15.46
C LYS A 104 -1.61 1.81 -16.43
N GLN A 105 -2.10 0.72 -17.01
CA GLN A 105 -1.31 -0.13 -17.90
C GLN A 105 -0.75 0.62 -19.13
N SER A 106 -1.46 1.62 -19.64
CA SER A 106 -1.05 2.44 -20.80
C SER A 106 0.01 3.48 -20.46
N ILE A 107 -0.01 4.08 -19.27
CA ILE A 107 0.91 5.15 -18.84
C ILE A 107 2.02 4.66 -17.89
N LYS A 108 2.18 3.34 -17.73
CA LYS A 108 3.09 2.73 -16.74
C LYS A 108 4.57 3.12 -16.89
N HIS A 109 4.98 3.61 -18.05
CA HIS A 109 6.37 4.02 -18.35
C HIS A 109 6.60 5.54 -18.30
N VAL A 110 5.53 6.32 -18.12
CA VAL A 110 5.62 7.77 -18.06
C VAL A 110 6.27 8.18 -16.75
N VAL A 111 7.24 9.10 -16.83
CA VAL A 111 7.89 9.69 -15.67
C VAL A 111 7.12 10.95 -15.29
N PHE A 112 6.58 10.96 -14.08
CA PHE A 112 5.85 12.10 -13.53
C PHE A 112 6.79 13.01 -12.73
N HIS A 113 6.48 14.30 -12.67
CA HIS A 113 7.22 15.21 -11.80
C HIS A 113 6.47 15.36 -10.47
N GLU A 114 6.93 14.61 -9.47
CA GLU A 114 6.28 14.48 -8.18
C GLU A 114 7.26 14.81 -7.05
N ASP A 115 6.79 15.53 -6.01
CA ASP A 115 7.59 15.72 -4.80
C ASP A 115 7.61 14.45 -3.96
N ALA A 116 8.65 13.64 -4.15
CA ALA A 116 8.83 12.38 -3.45
C ALA A 116 8.89 12.54 -1.92
N THR A 117 9.36 13.69 -1.42
CA THR A 117 9.50 13.91 0.02
C THR A 117 8.15 14.26 0.65
N GLU A 118 7.37 15.12 0.00
CA GLU A 118 6.03 15.48 0.46
C GLU A 118 5.09 14.27 0.41
N ILE A 119 5.12 13.51 -0.69
CA ILE A 119 4.32 12.29 -0.85
C ILE A 119 4.61 11.28 0.27
N SER A 120 5.90 11.00 0.52
CA SER A 120 6.29 10.03 1.55
C SER A 120 5.83 10.47 2.94
N LYS A 121 6.00 11.76 3.28
CA LYS A 121 5.53 12.32 4.55
C LYS A 121 4.01 12.19 4.69
N ARG A 122 3.26 12.58 3.65
CA ARG A 122 1.79 12.53 3.65
C ARG A 122 1.26 11.11 3.85
N LEU A 123 1.77 10.14 3.10
CA LEU A 123 1.32 8.74 3.18
C LEU A 123 1.66 8.11 4.53
N LYS A 124 2.86 8.37 5.07
CA LYS A 124 3.24 7.89 6.42
C LYS A 124 2.33 8.48 7.48
N PHE A 125 2.05 9.78 7.42
CA PHE A 125 1.18 10.44 8.39
C PHE A 125 -0.25 9.90 8.34
N GLN A 126 -0.80 9.69 7.13
CA GLN A 126 -2.11 9.08 6.95
C GLN A 126 -2.17 7.65 7.52
N LEU A 127 -1.15 6.83 7.28
CA LEU A 127 -1.07 5.47 7.84
C LEU A 127 -1.04 5.49 9.37
N ILE A 128 -0.26 6.38 9.99
CA ILE A 128 -0.17 6.51 11.44
C ILE A 128 -1.52 6.92 12.04
N LEU A 129 -2.16 7.96 11.50
CA LEU A 129 -3.48 8.39 11.97
C LEU A 129 -4.51 7.26 11.89
N PHE A 130 -4.48 6.49 10.79
CA PHE A 130 -5.41 5.38 10.60
C PHE A 130 -5.19 4.26 11.62
N MET A 131 -3.93 3.92 11.90
CA MET A 131 -3.60 2.94 12.95
C MET A 131 -4.05 3.43 14.33
N MET A 132 -3.85 4.71 14.67
CA MET A 132 -4.32 5.27 15.94
C MET A 132 -5.84 5.16 16.10
N VAL A 133 -6.60 5.55 15.07
CA VAL A 133 -8.06 5.41 15.08
C VAL A 133 -8.49 3.95 15.25
N SER A 134 -7.80 3.03 14.57
CA SER A 134 -8.07 1.59 14.66
C SER A 134 -7.83 1.06 16.08
N VAL A 135 -6.78 1.53 16.76
CA VAL A 135 -6.49 1.16 18.15
C VAL A 135 -7.57 1.67 19.09
N SER A 136 -7.93 2.96 19.00
CA SER A 136 -8.95 3.57 19.86
C SER A 136 -10.31 2.88 19.78
N ILE A 137 -10.68 2.44 18.58
CA ILE A 137 -11.94 1.72 18.34
C ILE A 137 -11.81 0.26 18.80
N GLY A 138 -10.68 -0.39 18.53
CA GLY A 138 -10.46 -1.75 18.96
C GLY A 138 -10.57 -1.93 20.47
N VAL A 139 -10.02 -1.01 21.27
CA VAL A 139 -10.08 -1.11 22.74
C VAL A 139 -11.53 -1.05 23.28
N ASN A 140 -12.46 -0.45 22.53
CA ASN A 140 -13.84 -0.27 22.94
C ASN A 140 -14.80 -1.08 22.02
N PRO A 141 -15.16 -2.31 22.37
CA PRO A 141 -15.97 -3.17 21.51
C PRO A 141 -17.36 -2.59 21.18
N ASP A 142 -17.89 -1.70 22.01
CA ASP A 142 -19.16 -0.99 21.76
C ASP A 142 -19.10 -0.08 20.51
N LEU A 143 -17.90 0.33 20.09
CA LEU A 143 -17.69 1.15 18.90
C LEU A 143 -17.52 0.33 17.61
N LEU A 144 -17.66 -0.99 17.67
CA LEU A 144 -17.41 -1.90 16.54
C LEU A 144 -18.38 -1.67 15.37
N LEU A 145 -19.60 -1.19 15.62
CA LEU A 145 -20.52 -0.82 14.53
C LEU A 145 -20.06 0.48 13.83
N ILE A 146 -19.60 1.47 14.60
CA ILE A 146 -19.04 2.73 14.08
C ILE A 146 -17.77 2.44 13.26
N PHE A 147 -16.97 1.47 13.69
CA PHE A 147 -15.79 1.00 12.97
C PHE A 147 -16.08 0.61 11.52
N PHE A 148 -17.12 -0.21 11.29
CA PHE A 148 -17.45 -0.67 9.94
C PHE A 148 -17.88 0.48 9.04
N PHE A 149 -18.63 1.46 9.57
CA PHE A 149 -18.95 2.69 8.85
C PHE A 149 -17.69 3.49 8.50
N LEU A 150 -16.71 3.58 9.41
CA LEU A 150 -15.45 4.28 9.16
C LEU A 150 -14.59 3.56 8.11
N ILE A 151 -14.51 2.23 8.14
CA ILE A 151 -13.84 1.45 7.08
C ILE A 151 -14.52 1.69 5.73
N PHE A 152 -15.86 1.63 5.70
CA PHE A 152 -16.60 1.86 4.47
C PHE A 152 -16.34 3.26 3.91
N GLY A 153 -16.44 4.30 4.75
CA GLY A 153 -16.11 5.68 4.39
C GLY A 153 -14.66 5.82 3.91
N PHE A 154 -13.71 5.16 4.58
CA PHE A 154 -12.31 5.14 4.17
C PHE A 154 -12.12 4.54 2.78
N ILE A 155 -12.75 3.39 2.49
CA ILE A 155 -12.70 2.75 1.17
C ILE A 155 -13.24 3.70 0.09
N VAL A 156 -14.38 4.34 0.34
CA VAL A 156 -14.99 5.29 -0.61
C VAL A 156 -14.09 6.50 -0.86
N ILE A 157 -13.57 7.13 0.20
CA ILE A 157 -12.69 8.30 0.09
C ILE A 157 -11.41 7.94 -0.67
N TYR A 158 -10.80 6.80 -0.39
CA TYR A 158 -9.58 6.38 -1.08
C TYR A 158 -9.85 5.96 -2.53
N ALA A 159 -10.96 5.28 -2.82
CA ALA A 159 -11.34 4.96 -4.20
C ALA A 159 -11.49 6.25 -5.04
N PHE A 160 -12.16 7.26 -4.48
CA PHE A 160 -12.29 8.57 -5.13
C PHE A 160 -10.92 9.25 -5.30
N THR A 161 -10.09 9.25 -4.26
CA THR A 161 -8.75 9.88 -4.28
C THR A 161 -7.83 9.23 -5.31
N ILE A 162 -7.81 7.89 -5.38
CA ILE A 162 -7.06 7.13 -6.38
C ILE A 162 -7.59 7.46 -7.79
N GLY A 163 -8.91 7.47 -7.98
CA GLY A 163 -9.53 7.82 -9.27
C GLY A 163 -9.15 9.22 -9.74
N HIS A 164 -9.22 10.21 -8.85
CA HIS A 164 -8.81 11.58 -9.14
C HIS A 164 -7.33 11.68 -9.50
N GLN A 165 -6.46 11.02 -8.73
CA GLN A 165 -5.02 11.03 -9.00
C GLN A 165 -4.68 10.36 -10.33
N LEU A 166 -5.33 9.22 -10.64
CA LEU A 166 -5.17 8.56 -11.93
C LEU A 166 -5.58 9.48 -13.08
N LYS A 167 -6.73 10.17 -12.96
CA LYS A 167 -7.18 11.13 -13.99
C LYS A 167 -6.15 12.23 -14.23
N LYS A 168 -5.55 12.77 -13.15
CA LYS A 168 -4.47 13.76 -13.23
C LYS A 168 -3.23 13.21 -13.94
N GLU A 169 -2.78 12.01 -13.58
CA GLU A 169 -1.64 11.33 -14.23
C GLU A 169 -1.92 11.07 -15.72
N TYR A 170 -3.14 10.68 -16.08
CA TYR A 170 -3.54 10.51 -17.48
C TYR A 170 -3.50 11.83 -18.25
N GLN A 171 -3.96 12.94 -17.66
CA GLN A 171 -3.88 14.25 -18.30
C GLN A 171 -2.43 14.69 -18.52
N GLU A 172 -1.60 14.62 -17.48
CA GLU A 172 -0.16 14.97 -17.58
C GLU A 172 0.57 14.11 -18.63
N SER A 173 0.16 12.84 -18.79
CA SER A 173 0.74 11.99 -19.84
C SER A 173 0.36 12.43 -21.26
N LYS A 174 -0.84 12.96 -21.47
CA LYS A 174 -1.29 13.45 -22.78
C LYS A 174 -0.56 14.73 -23.16
N ASP A 175 -0.46 15.66 -22.22
CA ASP A 175 0.20 16.95 -22.45
C ASP A 175 1.67 16.77 -22.86
N LYS A 176 2.35 15.73 -22.35
CA LYS A 176 3.73 15.36 -22.73
C LYS A 176 3.86 14.71 -24.11
N HIS A 177 2.79 14.18 -24.67
CA HIS A 177 2.78 13.57 -26.00
C HIS A 177 2.40 14.57 -27.10
N GLU A 178 1.76 15.69 -26.74
CA GLU A 178 1.35 16.75 -27.65
C GLU A 178 2.37 17.92 -27.72
N ALA A 179 3.33 17.97 -26.79
CA ALA A 179 4.45 18.92 -26.75
C ALA A 179 5.72 18.35 -27.42
#